data_AF-A0A949SJU6-F1
#
_entry.id   AF-A0A949SJU6-F1
#
_cell.length_a   1.000
_cell.length_b   1.000
_cell.length_c   1.000
_cell.angle_alpha   90.00
_cell.angle_beta   90.00
_cell.angle_gamma   90.00
#
_symmetry.space_group_name_H-M   'P 1'
#
loop_
_entity.id
_entity.type
_entity.pdbx_description
1 polymer ?
#
loop_
_entity_poly.entity_id
_entity_poly.type
_entity_poly.pdbx_seq_one_letter_code
_entity_poly.pdbx_strand_id
1 'polypeptide(L)'
;MFNEIDKQKALAILRIFETGRAKARYDALAVLDDGAGISYGFFQFTHRSGALNAVVKKYLAAGGKIGRDALESRLRTLARTTKPAIERLSHDPEFRKVLIAAAASSEMREAQRAVAEKRYIAPAERVCRMNEFETPLSLAVVLDGLVHGSFGRIARLVKGSTEQELITDYLRRRDAWLRSSLRLRKTVYRTEFFLGEAAKGNWQLRLPVTVKGRKLTAEDLDDDREAAGFPPKSLPETSKTEPQIPATEIPADEPRPSILATAEAAFDQVDDVVTGIATRTERARSLWATVAGTLWQTLWAIVAFVAGIPREIWIITAVAAAILTALYLYRQYSLSKIRSSKEAK
;
A
#
# COMPACT_ATOMS: atom_id res chain seq x y z
N MET A 1 -21.48 -8.64 0.97
CA MET A 1 -20.78 -7.49 1.60
C MET A 1 -20.09 -8.01 2.86
N PHE A 2 -18.81 -7.69 3.08
CA PHE A 2 -18.05 -8.24 4.20
C PHE A 2 -18.60 -7.77 5.54
N ASN A 3 -18.74 -8.68 6.49
CA ASN A 3 -19.13 -8.31 7.85
C ASN A 3 -17.92 -7.76 8.63
N GLU A 4 -18.17 -7.22 9.82
CA GLU A 4 -17.12 -6.63 10.65
C GLU A 4 -16.04 -7.66 11.04
N ILE A 5 -16.41 -8.91 11.30
CA ILE A 5 -15.47 -9.97 11.65
C ILE A 5 -14.51 -10.25 10.47
N ASP A 6 -15.00 -10.24 9.24
CA ASP A 6 -14.17 -10.44 8.05
C ASP A 6 -13.13 -9.32 7.90
N LYS A 7 -13.54 -8.07 8.14
CA LYS A 7 -12.63 -6.92 8.18
C LYS A 7 -11.59 -7.08 9.28
N GLN A 8 -12.00 -7.47 10.49
CA GLN A 8 -11.08 -7.65 11.61
C GLN A 8 -10.08 -8.79 11.37
N LYS A 9 -10.49 -9.91 10.74
CA LYS A 9 -9.56 -10.97 10.31
C LYS A 9 -8.49 -10.42 9.36
N ALA A 10 -8.92 -9.70 8.31
CA ALA A 10 -8.00 -9.12 7.33
C ALA A 10 -7.01 -8.14 7.99
N LEU A 11 -7.50 -7.28 8.89
CA LEU A 11 -6.69 -6.33 9.64
C LEU A 11 -5.71 -7.01 10.60
N ALA A 12 -6.15 -8.04 11.33
CA ALA A 12 -5.30 -8.79 12.25
C ALA A 12 -4.16 -9.49 11.50
N ILE A 13 -4.44 -10.12 10.36
CA ILE A 13 -3.41 -10.72 9.49
C ILE A 13 -2.39 -9.67 9.05
N LEU A 14 -2.86 -8.53 8.54
CA LEU A 14 -1.99 -7.43 8.12
C LEU A 14 -1.11 -6.94 9.28
N ARG A 15 -1.66 -6.74 10.47
CA ARG A 15 -0.89 -6.29 11.65
C ARG A 15 0.15 -7.32 12.08
N ILE A 16 -0.15 -8.62 11.99
CA ILE A 16 0.84 -9.66 12.26
C ILE A 16 1.97 -9.61 11.22
N PHE A 17 1.65 -9.32 9.95
CA PHE A 17 2.69 -9.13 8.95
C PHE A 17 3.59 -7.93 9.22
N GLU A 18 3.04 -6.80 9.66
CA GLU A 18 3.80 -5.58 9.93
C GLU A 18 4.58 -5.64 11.25
N THR A 19 3.95 -6.15 12.31
CA THR A 19 4.44 -5.99 13.70
C THR A 19 4.59 -7.29 14.47
N GLY A 20 4.15 -8.42 13.91
CA GLY A 20 4.14 -9.72 14.58
C GLY A 20 3.07 -9.86 15.67
N ARG A 21 2.11 -8.93 15.74
CA ARG A 21 1.03 -8.89 16.75
C ARG A 21 -0.33 -8.72 16.08
N ALA A 22 -1.36 -9.38 16.62
CA ALA A 22 -2.74 -9.23 16.16
C ALA A 22 -3.38 -7.93 16.66
N LYS A 23 -3.14 -7.61 17.93
CA LYS A 23 -3.73 -6.46 18.64
C LYS A 23 -3.30 -5.12 18.05
N ALA A 24 -4.26 -4.20 17.90
CA ALA A 24 -4.00 -2.85 17.46
C ALA A 24 -3.12 -2.07 18.44
N ARG A 25 -2.14 -1.32 17.92
CA ARG A 25 -1.30 -0.40 18.69
C ARG A 25 -1.45 1.03 18.19
N TYR A 26 -2.44 1.73 18.74
CA TYR A 26 -2.72 3.12 18.39
C TYR A 26 -1.59 4.09 18.77
N ASP A 27 -0.76 3.69 19.74
CA ASP A 27 0.38 4.45 20.27
C ASP A 27 1.71 4.14 19.55
N ALA A 28 1.73 3.16 18.65
CA ALA A 28 2.97 2.75 17.98
C ALA A 28 3.55 3.93 17.20
N LEU A 29 4.83 4.20 17.39
CA LEU A 29 5.53 5.24 16.65
C LEU A 29 6.93 4.74 16.30
N ALA A 30 7.30 4.87 15.03
CA ALA A 30 8.63 4.57 14.53
C ALA A 30 9.11 5.69 13.59
N VAL A 31 10.41 5.90 13.56
CA VAL A 31 11.09 6.70 12.54
C VAL A 31 12.15 5.79 11.93
N LEU A 32 11.96 5.41 10.67
CA LEU A 32 12.84 4.51 9.94
C LEU A 32 13.69 5.30 8.94
N ASP A 33 14.87 4.77 8.61
CA ASP A 33 15.76 5.35 7.60
C ASP A 33 15.35 4.95 6.16
N ASP A 34 14.06 5.11 5.85
CA ASP A 34 13.46 4.83 4.54
C ASP A 34 12.89 6.09 3.86
N GLY A 35 13.06 7.24 4.51
CA GLY A 35 12.55 8.53 4.08
C GLY A 35 11.04 8.70 4.23
N ALA A 36 10.32 7.76 4.86
CA ALA A 36 8.90 7.91 5.17
C ALA A 36 8.64 8.89 6.32
N GLY A 37 9.66 9.11 7.17
CA GLY A 37 9.59 9.91 8.38
C GLY A 37 8.91 9.17 9.52
N ILE A 38 8.05 9.87 10.25
CA ILE A 38 7.22 9.27 11.29
C ILE A 38 6.23 8.30 10.66
N SER A 39 6.22 7.07 11.15
CA SER A 39 5.18 6.05 10.97
C SER A 39 4.46 5.87 12.30
N TYR A 40 3.14 6.07 12.32
CA TYR A 40 2.37 6.17 13.56
C TYR A 40 1.09 5.34 13.56
N GLY A 41 0.72 4.82 14.73
CA GLY A 41 -0.55 4.17 14.98
C GLY A 41 -0.67 2.74 14.49
N PHE A 42 -1.87 2.18 14.62
CA PHE A 42 -2.12 0.75 14.39
C PHE A 42 -1.98 0.35 12.91
N PHE A 43 -1.97 1.33 12.02
CA PHE A 43 -1.83 1.16 10.57
C PHE A 43 -0.55 1.79 10.01
N GLN A 44 0.38 2.22 10.89
CA GLN A 44 1.66 2.84 10.51
C GLN A 44 1.49 4.02 9.52
N PHE A 45 0.57 4.93 9.83
CA PHE A 45 0.31 6.14 9.05
C PHE A 45 1.58 6.97 8.93
N THR A 46 2.09 7.12 7.71
CA THR A 46 3.38 7.78 7.47
C THR A 46 3.22 9.28 7.21
N HIS A 47 4.24 10.06 7.56
CA HIS A 47 4.32 11.48 7.21
C HIS A 47 4.40 11.64 5.69
N ARG A 48 5.28 10.90 5.02
CA ARG A 48 5.49 10.99 3.56
C ARG A 48 4.24 10.74 2.73
N SER A 49 3.36 9.82 3.14
CA SER A 49 2.11 9.54 2.42
C SER A 49 1.01 10.59 2.66
N GLY A 50 1.21 11.50 3.61
CA GLY A 50 0.18 12.41 4.11
C GLY A 50 -0.93 11.70 4.90
N ALA A 51 -0.79 10.39 5.19
CA ALA A 51 -1.75 9.66 6.01
C ALA A 51 -1.71 10.13 7.47
N LEU A 52 -0.52 10.39 8.02
CA LEU A 52 -0.39 10.96 9.37
C LEU A 52 -1.06 12.33 9.48
N ASN A 53 -0.91 13.19 8.47
CA ASN A 53 -1.60 14.48 8.41
C ASN A 53 -3.12 14.31 8.45
N ALA A 54 -3.67 13.34 7.73
CA ALA A 54 -5.10 13.07 7.74
C ALA A 54 -5.60 12.63 9.13
N VAL A 55 -4.84 11.77 9.82
CA VAL A 55 -5.15 11.36 11.21
C VAL A 55 -5.16 12.55 12.15
N VAL A 56 -4.10 13.37 12.14
CA VAL A 56 -3.99 14.53 13.04
C VAL A 56 -5.10 15.55 12.76
N LYS A 57 -5.42 15.82 11.49
CA LYS A 57 -6.56 16.69 11.12
C LYS A 57 -7.88 16.16 11.67
N LYS A 58 -8.14 14.86 11.49
CA LYS A 58 -9.37 14.21 11.94
C LYS A 58 -9.49 14.25 13.46
N TYR A 59 -8.39 14.02 14.18
CA TYR A 59 -8.31 14.11 15.64
C TYR A 59 -8.65 15.53 16.16
N LEU A 60 -8.01 16.55 15.60
CA LEU A 60 -8.25 17.94 15.99
C LEU A 60 -9.68 18.38 15.71
N ALA A 61 -10.23 17.98 14.56
CA ALA A 61 -11.61 18.25 14.18
C ALA A 61 -12.63 17.54 15.10
N ALA A 62 -12.28 16.38 15.66
CA ALA A 62 -13.11 15.64 16.62
C ALA A 62 -13.07 16.22 18.04
N GLY A 63 -12.44 17.38 18.26
CA GLY A 63 -12.37 18.00 19.58
C GLY A 63 -11.23 17.47 20.46
N GLY A 64 -10.30 16.68 19.91
CA GLY A 64 -9.16 16.14 20.64
C GLY A 64 -8.36 17.21 21.41
N LYS A 65 -8.11 16.97 22.70
CA LYS A 65 -7.48 17.94 23.62
C LYS A 65 -6.02 17.61 23.96
N ILE A 66 -5.67 16.34 24.05
CA ILE A 66 -4.32 15.89 24.47
C ILE A 66 -3.30 16.34 23.42
N GLY A 67 -2.39 17.23 23.82
CA GLY A 67 -1.33 17.74 22.94
C GLY A 67 -1.82 18.60 21.77
N ARG A 68 -3.06 19.12 21.84
CA ARG A 68 -3.69 19.92 20.78
C ARG A 68 -2.78 21.02 20.25
N ASP A 69 -2.30 21.91 21.11
CA ASP A 69 -1.51 23.09 20.70
C ASP A 69 -0.21 22.69 19.97
N ALA A 70 0.43 21.63 20.45
CA ALA A 70 1.62 21.08 19.82
C ALA A 70 1.31 20.48 18.44
N LEU A 71 0.19 19.76 18.30
CA LEU A 71 -0.24 19.19 17.02
C LEU A 71 -0.69 20.28 16.02
N GLU A 72 -1.44 21.28 16.47
CA GLU A 72 -1.93 22.40 15.65
C GLU A 72 -0.78 23.24 15.09
N SER A 73 0.18 23.62 15.94
CA SER A 73 1.36 24.39 15.53
C SER A 73 2.21 23.69 14.46
N ARG A 74 2.13 22.36 14.37
CA ARG A 74 2.93 21.54 13.45
C ARG A 74 2.15 21.07 12.22
N LEU A 75 0.84 21.32 12.17
CA LEU A 75 -0.04 20.84 11.10
C LEU A 75 0.37 21.34 9.71
N ARG A 76 0.81 22.61 9.61
CA ARG A 76 1.31 23.17 8.34
C ARG A 76 2.57 22.46 7.86
N THR A 77 3.48 22.10 8.76
CA THR A 77 4.69 21.35 8.42
C THR A 77 4.34 19.91 8.07
N LEU A 78 3.45 19.27 8.82
CA LEU A 78 2.98 17.90 8.60
C LEU A 78 2.25 17.72 7.27
N ALA A 79 1.60 18.77 6.77
CA ALA A 79 0.98 18.77 5.45
C ALA A 79 2.00 18.81 4.30
N ARG A 80 3.28 19.14 4.56
CA ARG A 80 4.33 19.22 3.55
C ARG A 80 5.13 17.92 3.53
N THR A 81 4.96 17.13 2.47
CA THR A 81 5.67 15.85 2.29
C THR A 81 7.07 16.00 1.68
N THR A 82 7.69 17.17 1.82
CA THR A 82 9.05 17.44 1.34
C THR A 82 10.09 16.88 2.31
N LYS A 83 11.26 16.46 1.80
CA LYS A 83 12.35 15.91 2.63
C LYS A 83 12.69 16.79 3.85
N PRO A 84 12.86 18.13 3.73
CA PRO A 84 13.16 18.97 4.89
C PRO A 84 12.04 19.02 5.94
N ALA A 85 10.77 18.99 5.51
CA ALA A 85 9.63 18.99 6.45
C ALA A 85 9.52 17.64 7.17
N ILE A 86 9.74 16.55 6.43
CA ILE A 86 9.78 15.18 6.95
C ILE A 86 10.89 15.04 8.00
N GLU A 87 12.12 15.44 7.67
CA GLU A 87 13.26 15.39 8.58
C GLU A 87 13.03 16.25 9.83
N ARG A 88 12.50 17.46 9.67
CA ARG A 88 12.20 18.35 10.81
C ARG A 88 11.26 17.70 11.82
N LEU A 89 10.11 17.20 11.38
CA LEU A 89 9.14 16.58 12.31
C LEU A 89 9.62 15.23 12.84
N SER A 90 10.41 14.48 12.06
CA SER A 90 10.96 13.20 12.52
C SER A 90 11.93 13.37 13.69
N HIS A 91 12.66 14.48 13.73
CA HIS A 91 13.57 14.81 14.82
C HIS A 91 12.90 15.57 15.98
N ASP A 92 11.67 16.07 15.81
CA ASP A 92 10.93 16.79 16.85
C ASP A 92 10.50 15.84 17.99
N PRO A 93 11.11 15.92 19.19
CA PRO A 93 10.78 15.02 20.29
C PRO A 93 9.42 15.33 20.91
N GLU A 94 9.02 16.60 20.93
CA GLU A 94 7.74 17.03 21.49
C GLU A 94 6.59 16.50 20.63
N PHE A 95 6.69 16.65 19.30
CA PHE A 95 5.70 16.16 18.36
C PHE A 95 5.46 14.65 18.48
N ARG A 96 6.54 13.87 18.60
CA ARG A 96 6.46 12.41 18.78
C ARG A 96 5.79 12.07 20.12
N LYS A 97 6.17 12.75 21.20
CA LYS A 97 5.59 12.54 22.53
C LYS A 97 4.09 12.83 22.54
N VAL A 98 3.64 13.93 21.94
CA VAL A 98 2.22 14.28 21.92
C VAL A 98 1.39 13.36 21.04
N LEU A 99 1.94 12.83 19.94
CA LEU A 99 1.27 11.80 19.14
C LEU A 99 1.01 10.55 19.99
N ILE A 100 2.03 10.04 20.67
CA ILE A 100 1.90 8.86 21.54
C ILE A 100 0.89 9.13 22.67
N ALA A 101 0.96 10.30 23.32
CA ALA A 101 0.03 10.65 24.39
C ALA A 101 -1.42 10.75 23.88
N ALA A 102 -1.63 11.35 22.71
CA ALA A 102 -2.96 11.50 22.12
C ALA A 102 -3.60 10.14 21.81
N ALA A 103 -2.82 9.09 21.53
CA ALA A 103 -3.34 7.73 21.27
C ALA A 103 -4.12 7.12 22.46
N ALA A 104 -3.96 7.65 23.66
CA ALA A 104 -4.75 7.26 24.83
C ALA A 104 -6.23 7.72 24.74
N SER A 105 -6.50 8.78 23.98
CA SER A 105 -7.85 9.35 23.82
C SER A 105 -8.71 8.56 22.82
N SER A 106 -10.02 8.49 23.07
CA SER A 106 -10.98 7.83 22.17
C SER A 106 -11.04 8.53 20.81
N GLU A 107 -10.92 9.86 20.79
CA GLU A 107 -10.94 10.67 19.57
C GLU A 107 -9.77 10.35 18.64
N MET A 108 -8.56 10.13 19.18
CA MET A 108 -7.40 9.76 18.37
C MET A 108 -7.53 8.34 17.81
N ARG A 109 -8.06 7.40 18.62
CA ARG A 109 -8.29 6.03 18.15
C ARG A 109 -9.32 5.99 17.03
N GLU A 110 -10.40 6.76 17.18
CA GLU A 110 -11.43 6.90 16.15
C GLU A 110 -10.89 7.61 14.90
N ALA A 111 -10.07 8.65 15.06
CA ALA A 111 -9.41 9.31 13.95
C ALA A 111 -8.54 8.35 13.13
N GLN A 112 -7.77 7.48 13.81
CA GLN A 112 -7.00 6.44 13.13
C GLN A 112 -7.89 5.44 12.40
N ARG A 113 -8.95 4.92 13.04
CA ARG A 113 -9.89 3.97 12.40
C ARG A 113 -10.56 4.58 11.18
N ALA A 114 -11.10 5.78 11.29
CA ALA A 114 -11.76 6.47 10.19
C ALA A 114 -10.83 6.74 9.01
N VAL A 115 -9.56 7.05 9.27
CA VAL A 115 -8.56 7.24 8.21
C VAL A 115 -8.17 5.90 7.58
N ALA A 116 -8.01 4.84 8.38
CA ALA A 116 -7.75 3.50 7.85
C ALA A 116 -8.89 3.00 6.97
N GLU A 117 -10.13 3.17 7.42
CA GLU A 117 -11.34 2.82 6.69
C GLU A 117 -11.37 3.52 5.34
N LYS A 118 -11.22 4.85 5.34
CA LYS A 118 -11.29 5.66 4.13
C LYS A 118 -10.16 5.35 3.14
N ARG A 119 -8.92 5.14 3.61
CA ARG A 119 -7.74 5.08 2.72
C ARG A 119 -7.37 3.68 2.29
N TYR A 120 -7.78 2.64 3.03
CA TYR A 120 -7.30 1.28 2.78
C TYR A 120 -8.44 0.25 2.74
N ILE A 121 -9.32 0.23 3.74
CA ILE A 121 -10.35 -0.81 3.86
C ILE A 121 -11.45 -0.61 2.82
N ALA A 122 -12.08 0.57 2.77
CA ALA A 122 -13.14 0.84 1.81
C ALA A 122 -12.68 0.72 0.33
N PRO A 123 -11.46 1.13 -0.05
CA PRO A 123 -10.90 0.81 -1.36
C PRO A 123 -10.77 -0.70 -1.61
N ALA A 124 -10.31 -1.49 -0.62
CA ALA A 124 -10.23 -2.94 -0.75
C ALA A 124 -11.62 -3.58 -0.95
N GLU A 125 -12.61 -3.16 -0.17
CA GLU A 125 -13.99 -3.62 -0.30
C GLU A 125 -14.59 -3.26 -1.65
N ARG A 126 -14.27 -2.07 -2.18
CA ARG A 126 -14.72 -1.64 -3.51
C ARG A 126 -14.16 -2.54 -4.59
N VAL A 127 -12.85 -2.81 -4.55
CA VAL A 127 -12.21 -3.76 -5.48
C VAL A 127 -12.89 -5.12 -5.38
N CYS A 128 -13.12 -5.65 -4.17
CA CYS A 128 -13.80 -6.93 -4.01
C CYS A 128 -15.21 -6.89 -4.61
N ARG A 129 -16.00 -5.85 -4.33
CA ARG A 129 -17.36 -5.69 -4.85
C ARG A 129 -17.40 -5.63 -6.37
N MET A 130 -16.50 -4.86 -6.98
CA MET A 130 -16.44 -4.71 -8.45
C MET A 130 -16.01 -5.99 -9.17
N ASN A 131 -15.34 -6.91 -8.46
CA ASN A 131 -14.91 -8.19 -9.01
C ASN A 131 -15.71 -9.37 -8.44
N GLU A 132 -16.82 -9.11 -7.75
CA GLU A 132 -17.69 -10.13 -7.14
C GLU A 132 -16.92 -11.08 -6.19
N PHE A 133 -15.89 -10.57 -5.51
CA PHE A 133 -15.16 -11.33 -4.49
C PHE A 133 -15.95 -11.30 -3.19
N GLU A 134 -16.26 -12.49 -2.68
CA GLU A 134 -17.10 -12.64 -1.49
C GLU A 134 -16.34 -13.21 -0.29
N THR A 135 -15.14 -13.75 -0.51
CA THR A 135 -14.44 -14.47 0.54
C THR A 135 -13.53 -13.55 1.39
N PRO A 136 -13.50 -13.72 2.72
CA PRO A 136 -12.59 -13.00 3.62
C PRO A 136 -11.12 -13.10 3.23
N LEU A 137 -10.69 -14.24 2.67
CA LEU A 137 -9.33 -14.40 2.14
C LEU A 137 -9.05 -13.38 1.03
N SER A 138 -9.97 -13.21 0.07
CA SER A 138 -9.83 -12.24 -1.01
C SER A 138 -9.76 -10.80 -0.48
N LEU A 139 -10.59 -10.44 0.49
CA LEU A 139 -10.50 -9.13 1.15
C LEU A 139 -9.11 -8.91 1.76
N ALA A 140 -8.59 -9.90 2.49
CA ALA A 140 -7.27 -9.81 3.10
C ALA A 140 -6.15 -9.69 2.07
N VAL A 141 -6.23 -10.44 0.95
CA VAL A 141 -5.25 -10.36 -0.15
C VAL A 141 -5.26 -9.00 -0.82
N VAL A 142 -6.44 -8.48 -1.15
CA VAL A 142 -6.60 -7.17 -1.78
C VAL A 142 -6.09 -6.08 -0.84
N LEU A 143 -6.53 -6.08 0.43
CA LEU A 143 -6.10 -5.11 1.43
C LEU A 143 -4.57 -5.12 1.60
N ASP A 144 -3.95 -6.28 1.82
CA ASP A 144 -2.49 -6.40 1.95
C ASP A 144 -1.76 -5.92 0.68
N GLY A 145 -2.31 -6.22 -0.50
CA GLY A 145 -1.78 -5.76 -1.77
C GLY A 145 -1.83 -4.23 -1.93
N LEU A 146 -2.93 -3.59 -1.50
CA LEU A 146 -3.12 -2.15 -1.56
C LEU A 146 -2.19 -1.44 -0.58
N VAL A 147 -2.10 -1.93 0.67
CA VAL A 147 -1.23 -1.37 1.71
C VAL A 147 0.25 -1.49 1.32
N HIS A 148 0.65 -2.63 0.76
CA HIS A 148 2.00 -2.81 0.22
C HIS A 148 2.25 -2.00 -1.06
N GLY A 149 1.21 -1.49 -1.72
CA GLY A 149 1.30 -0.77 -3.00
C GLY A 149 1.63 -1.66 -4.20
N SER A 150 1.43 -2.98 -4.09
CA SER A 150 1.70 -3.93 -5.16
C SER A 150 0.47 -4.31 -5.98
N PHE A 151 -0.74 -4.07 -5.45
CA PHE A 151 -1.99 -4.58 -6.03
C PHE A 151 -2.17 -4.14 -7.48
N GLY A 152 -2.26 -2.83 -7.72
CA GLY A 152 -2.50 -2.30 -9.08
C GLY A 152 -1.42 -2.70 -10.10
N ARG A 153 -0.17 -2.92 -9.67
CA ARG A 153 0.89 -3.39 -10.58
C ARG A 153 0.64 -4.82 -11.08
N ILE A 154 0.22 -5.70 -10.18
CA ILE A 154 0.16 -7.15 -10.43
C ILE A 154 -1.21 -7.54 -10.96
N ALA A 155 -2.28 -6.93 -10.45
CA ALA A 155 -3.66 -7.17 -10.82
C ALA A 155 -3.91 -7.09 -12.34
N ARG A 156 -3.15 -6.24 -13.05
CA ARG A 156 -3.19 -6.09 -14.52
C ARG A 156 -2.87 -7.36 -15.29
N LEU A 157 -2.07 -8.24 -14.70
CA LEU A 157 -1.51 -9.40 -15.36
C LEU A 157 -2.29 -10.67 -15.01
N VAL A 158 -3.26 -10.56 -14.10
CA VAL A 158 -4.01 -11.68 -13.54
C VAL A 158 -4.94 -12.25 -14.59
N LYS A 159 -5.03 -13.59 -14.63
CA LYS A 159 -5.92 -14.35 -15.49
C LYS A 159 -6.74 -15.33 -14.65
N GLY A 160 -8.00 -15.49 -14.99
CA GLY A 160 -8.94 -16.38 -14.30
C GLY A 160 -10.38 -15.96 -14.58
N SER A 161 -11.31 -16.87 -14.33
CA SER A 161 -12.74 -16.63 -14.50
C SER A 161 -13.50 -16.66 -13.18
N THR A 162 -12.92 -17.27 -12.15
CA THR A 162 -13.48 -17.36 -10.80
C THR A 162 -12.68 -16.51 -9.80
N GLU A 163 -13.31 -16.14 -8.68
CA GLU A 163 -12.63 -15.48 -7.56
C GLU A 163 -11.36 -16.25 -7.14
N GLN A 164 -11.47 -17.57 -7.00
CA GLN A 164 -10.36 -18.41 -6.54
C GLN A 164 -9.19 -18.40 -7.54
N GLU A 165 -9.48 -18.48 -8.84
CA GLU A 165 -8.45 -18.42 -9.88
C GLU A 165 -7.76 -17.06 -9.91
N LEU A 166 -8.54 -15.97 -9.91
CA LEU A 166 -8.04 -14.61 -9.97
C LEU A 166 -7.14 -14.29 -8.78
N ILE A 167 -7.59 -14.60 -7.56
CA ILE A 167 -6.83 -14.35 -6.33
C ILE A 167 -5.59 -15.24 -6.26
N THR A 168 -5.70 -16.52 -6.64
CA THR A 168 -4.55 -17.43 -6.66
C THR A 168 -3.51 -16.98 -7.68
N ASP A 169 -3.91 -16.57 -8.88
CA ASP A 169 -2.98 -16.09 -9.91
C ASP A 169 -2.33 -14.75 -9.50
N TYR A 170 -3.10 -13.82 -8.90
CA TYR A 170 -2.56 -12.62 -8.28
C TYR A 170 -1.46 -12.95 -7.25
N LEU A 171 -1.75 -13.86 -6.32
CA LEU A 171 -0.81 -14.26 -5.28
C LEU A 171 0.45 -14.90 -5.85
N ARG A 172 0.33 -15.81 -6.83
CA ARG A 172 1.48 -16.45 -7.49
C ARG A 172 2.38 -15.44 -8.20
N ARG A 173 1.79 -14.50 -8.93
CA ARG A 173 2.53 -13.43 -9.61
C ARG A 173 3.21 -12.50 -8.61
N ARG A 174 2.51 -12.15 -7.53
CA ARG A 174 3.06 -11.34 -6.45
C ARG A 174 4.23 -12.04 -5.76
N ASP A 175 4.08 -13.32 -5.46
CA ASP A 175 5.13 -14.14 -4.84
C ASP A 175 6.40 -14.16 -5.71
N ALA A 176 6.23 -14.46 -7.01
CA ALA A 176 7.34 -14.44 -7.97
C ALA A 176 8.01 -13.05 -8.05
N TRP A 177 7.22 -11.98 -8.06
CA TRP A 177 7.75 -10.61 -8.05
C TRP A 177 8.50 -10.28 -6.76
N LEU A 178 7.97 -10.62 -5.58
CA LEU A 178 8.65 -10.41 -4.29
C LEU A 178 9.97 -11.17 -4.23
N ARG A 179 9.99 -12.42 -4.73
CA ARG A 179 11.21 -13.25 -4.81
C ARG A 179 12.24 -12.68 -5.79
N SER A 180 11.83 -11.94 -6.82
CA SER A 180 12.76 -11.38 -7.80
C SER A 180 13.70 -10.30 -7.23
N SER A 181 13.32 -9.65 -6.11
CA SER A 181 14.07 -8.53 -5.53
C SER A 181 14.69 -8.88 -4.17
N LEU A 182 16.00 -8.70 -4.01
CA LEU A 182 16.70 -8.95 -2.74
C LEU A 182 16.08 -8.19 -1.56
N ARG A 183 15.62 -6.96 -1.79
CA ARG A 183 14.98 -6.13 -0.75
C ARG A 183 13.60 -6.67 -0.36
N LEU A 184 12.83 -7.19 -1.33
CA LEU A 184 11.44 -7.61 -1.12
C LEU A 184 11.32 -9.10 -0.76
N ARG A 185 12.35 -9.93 -1.00
CA ARG A 185 12.38 -11.35 -0.62
C ARG A 185 12.00 -11.59 0.85
N LYS A 186 12.34 -10.64 1.73
CA LYS A 186 12.02 -10.73 3.16
C LYS A 186 10.52 -10.66 3.45
N THR A 187 9.66 -10.21 2.52
CA THR A 187 8.20 -10.10 2.70
C THR A 187 7.41 -11.20 2.00
N VAL A 188 8.10 -12.17 1.39
CA VAL A 188 7.49 -13.33 0.69
C VAL A 188 6.58 -14.16 1.59
N TYR A 189 6.85 -14.21 2.90
CA TYR A 189 6.00 -14.89 3.87
C TYR A 189 4.52 -14.46 3.82
N ARG A 190 4.22 -13.25 3.31
CA ARG A 190 2.85 -12.75 3.14
C ARG A 190 2.10 -13.56 2.09
N THR A 191 2.68 -13.72 0.90
CA THR A 191 2.06 -14.47 -0.19
C THR A 191 2.06 -15.97 0.09
N GLU A 192 3.11 -16.49 0.74
CA GLU A 192 3.16 -17.88 1.20
C GLU A 192 2.02 -18.22 2.17
N PHE A 193 1.72 -17.32 3.12
CA PHE A 193 0.58 -17.49 4.02
C PHE A 193 -0.74 -17.61 3.23
N PHE A 194 -1.05 -16.65 2.36
CA PHE A 194 -2.31 -16.65 1.63
C PHE A 194 -2.44 -17.83 0.66
N LEU A 195 -1.36 -18.18 -0.05
CA LEU A 195 -1.33 -19.37 -0.90
C LEU A 195 -1.53 -20.65 -0.08
N GLY A 196 -0.97 -20.71 1.13
CA GLY A 196 -1.17 -21.82 2.06
C GLY A 196 -2.63 -21.95 2.52
N GLU A 197 -3.30 -20.85 2.84
CA GLU A 197 -4.73 -20.88 3.21
C GLU A 197 -5.63 -21.22 2.02
N ALA A 198 -5.33 -20.70 0.83
CA ALA A 198 -6.03 -21.07 -0.40
C ALA A 198 -5.88 -22.56 -0.72
N ALA A 199 -4.68 -23.12 -0.57
CA ALA A 199 -4.39 -24.55 -0.80
C ALA A 199 -5.13 -25.47 0.19
N LYS A 200 -5.38 -25.01 1.42
CA LYS A 200 -6.21 -25.72 2.41
C LYS A 200 -7.72 -25.59 2.16
N GLY A 201 -8.13 -24.78 1.17
CA GLY A 201 -9.53 -24.42 0.96
C GLY A 201 -10.09 -23.47 2.01
N ASN A 202 -9.26 -22.82 2.82
CA ASN A 202 -9.68 -21.91 3.89
C ASN A 202 -10.00 -20.49 3.39
N TRP A 203 -10.83 -20.38 2.35
CA TRP A 203 -11.24 -19.10 1.75
C TRP A 203 -12.01 -18.21 2.72
N GLN A 204 -12.68 -18.81 3.70
CA GLN A 204 -13.44 -18.10 4.73
C GLN A 204 -12.59 -17.60 5.92
N LEU A 205 -11.27 -17.83 5.88
CA LEU A 205 -10.35 -17.53 6.98
C LEU A 205 -10.93 -18.02 8.33
N ARG A 206 -11.38 -19.27 8.37
CA ARG A 206 -11.89 -19.90 9.59
C ARG A 206 -10.75 -19.98 10.59
N LEU A 207 -10.99 -19.46 11.78
CA LEU A 207 -10.04 -19.46 12.88
C LEU A 207 -10.03 -20.83 13.57
N PRO A 208 -8.90 -21.26 14.16
CA PRO A 208 -7.64 -20.52 14.21
C PRO A 208 -6.82 -20.63 12.91
N VAL A 209 -6.09 -19.56 12.59
CA VAL A 209 -5.08 -19.57 11.50
C VAL A 209 -3.71 -19.25 12.06
N THR A 210 -2.65 -19.79 11.46
CA THR A 210 -1.27 -19.49 11.89
C THR A 210 -0.62 -18.51 10.93
N VAL A 211 -0.40 -17.28 11.38
CA VAL A 211 0.20 -16.18 10.61
C VAL A 211 1.60 -15.93 11.15
N LYS A 212 2.65 -16.18 10.35
CA LYS A 212 4.05 -15.96 10.74
C LYS A 212 4.41 -16.59 12.10
N GLY A 213 3.95 -17.83 12.32
CA GLY A 213 4.17 -18.59 13.56
C GLY A 213 3.29 -18.18 14.75
N ARG A 214 2.46 -17.13 14.63
CA ARG A 214 1.46 -16.75 15.63
C ARG A 214 0.10 -17.37 15.29
N LYS A 215 -0.51 -18.04 16.26
CA LYS A 215 -1.90 -18.50 16.17
C LYS A 215 -2.83 -17.30 16.38
N LEU A 216 -3.66 -16.99 15.39
CA LEU A 216 -4.72 -16.00 15.47
C LEU A 216 -6.03 -16.74 15.82
N THR A 217 -6.67 -16.33 16.91
CA THR A 217 -7.92 -16.92 17.41
C THR A 217 -9.07 -15.91 17.41
N ALA A 218 -10.27 -16.35 17.79
CA ALA A 218 -11.43 -15.44 17.86
C ALA A 218 -11.26 -14.39 18.96
N GLU A 219 -10.63 -14.78 20.08
CA GLU A 219 -10.35 -13.91 21.23
C GLU A 219 -9.42 -12.75 20.85
N ASP A 220 -8.46 -12.99 19.95
CA ASP A 220 -7.58 -11.93 19.42
C ASP A 220 -8.35 -10.84 18.67
N LEU A 221 -9.56 -11.13 18.17
CA LEU A 221 -10.41 -10.18 17.44
C LEU A 221 -11.35 -9.38 18.37
N ASP A 222 -11.70 -9.93 19.53
CA ASP A 222 -12.67 -9.31 20.46
C ASP A 222 -12.07 -8.13 21.25
N ASP A 223 -10.76 -8.18 21.54
CA ASP A 223 -10.01 -7.10 22.21
C ASP A 223 -10.07 -5.74 21.47
N ASP A 224 -10.18 -5.77 20.14
CA ASP A 224 -10.31 -4.56 19.33
C ASP A 224 -11.76 -4.05 19.27
N ARG A 225 -12.75 -4.93 19.51
CA ARG A 225 -14.17 -4.57 19.59
C ARG A 225 -14.49 -3.85 20.92
N GLU A 226 -13.91 -4.29 22.03
CA GLU A 226 -14.05 -3.60 23.32
C GLU A 226 -13.42 -2.20 23.30
N ALA A 227 -12.29 -2.03 22.62
CA ALA A 227 -11.68 -0.71 22.39
C ALA A 227 -12.46 0.21 21.43
N ALA A 228 -13.48 -0.33 20.74
CA ALA A 228 -14.36 0.40 19.82
C ALA A 228 -15.71 0.81 20.44
N GLY A 229 -15.96 0.56 21.73
CA GLY A 229 -17.09 1.13 22.46
C GLY A 229 -18.46 0.55 22.11
N PHE A 230 -18.55 -0.77 21.88
CA PHE A 230 -19.83 -1.49 21.83
C PHE A 230 -19.98 -2.42 23.04
N PRO A 231 -21.12 -2.42 23.76
CA PRO A 231 -21.35 -3.36 24.85
C PRO A 231 -21.52 -4.79 24.31
N PRO A 232 -21.14 -5.82 25.08
CA PRO A 232 -21.10 -7.19 24.59
C PRO A 232 -22.53 -7.71 24.43
N LYS A 233 -22.96 -7.95 23.20
CA LYS A 233 -23.97 -8.99 22.95
C LYS A 233 -23.23 -10.19 22.38
N SER A 234 -23.04 -11.16 23.28
CA SER A 234 -22.82 -12.58 23.04
C SER A 234 -22.95 -12.98 21.57
N LEU A 235 -21.86 -13.52 21.01
CA LEU A 235 -21.85 -14.26 19.75
C LEU A 235 -23.04 -15.26 19.77
N PRO A 236 -23.96 -15.24 18.79
CA PRO A 236 -24.92 -16.32 18.67
C PRO A 236 -24.14 -17.58 18.27
N GLU A 237 -24.32 -18.62 19.06
CA GLU A 237 -23.90 -19.98 18.72
C GLU A 237 -24.43 -20.36 17.33
N THR A 238 -23.59 -21.12 16.63
CA THR A 238 -23.85 -21.70 15.31
C THR A 238 -25.15 -22.53 15.31
N SER A 239 -26.24 -21.96 14.82
CA SER A 239 -27.44 -22.72 14.45
C SER A 239 -27.38 -23.11 12.98
N LYS A 240 -27.35 -24.43 12.76
CA LYS A 240 -27.46 -25.08 11.45
C LYS A 240 -28.88 -24.91 10.89
N THR A 241 -29.13 -23.86 10.11
CA THR A 241 -30.23 -23.88 9.13
C THR A 241 -29.87 -22.98 7.95
N GLU A 242 -29.62 -23.60 6.82
CA GLU A 242 -29.35 -22.98 5.51
C GLU A 242 -30.70 -22.61 4.86
N PRO A 243 -30.95 -21.33 4.51
CA PRO A 243 -32.09 -20.99 3.66
C PRO A 243 -31.67 -21.12 2.19
N GLN A 244 -32.26 -22.11 1.51
CA GLN A 244 -32.22 -22.20 0.04
C GLN A 244 -33.02 -21.03 -0.56
N ILE A 245 -32.40 -20.27 -1.46
CA ILE A 245 -33.09 -19.28 -2.31
C ILE A 245 -33.07 -19.82 -3.75
N PRO A 246 -34.20 -19.77 -4.49
CA PRO A 246 -34.32 -20.38 -5.82
C PRO A 246 -33.44 -19.68 -6.85
N ALA A 247 -32.82 -20.48 -7.72
CA ALA A 247 -32.15 -19.99 -8.91
C ALA A 247 -33.19 -19.43 -9.90
N THR A 248 -33.13 -18.12 -10.15
CA THR A 248 -33.79 -17.51 -11.30
C THR A 248 -32.75 -16.74 -12.12
N GLU A 249 -32.84 -16.96 -13.42
CA GLU A 249 -31.93 -16.63 -14.51
C GLU A 249 -31.43 -15.17 -14.52
N ILE A 250 -30.11 -14.99 -14.67
CA ILE A 250 -29.49 -13.72 -15.07
C ILE A 250 -28.73 -13.97 -16.38
N PRO A 251 -28.96 -13.18 -17.45
CA PRO A 251 -28.36 -13.41 -18.76
C PRO A 251 -26.84 -13.27 -18.73
N ALA A 252 -26.14 -14.26 -19.28
CA ALA A 252 -24.75 -14.12 -19.65
C ALA A 252 -24.68 -13.28 -20.93
N ASP A 253 -24.03 -12.11 -20.89
CA ASP A 253 -23.05 -11.63 -21.89
C ASP A 253 -22.66 -10.14 -21.70
N GLU A 254 -22.28 -9.72 -20.47
CA GLU A 254 -21.57 -8.44 -20.30
C GLU A 254 -20.09 -8.69 -19.99
N PRO A 255 -19.14 -8.09 -20.73
CA PRO A 255 -17.71 -8.25 -20.45
C PRO A 255 -17.39 -7.67 -19.08
N ARG A 256 -17.01 -8.54 -18.14
CA ARG A 256 -16.57 -8.13 -16.80
C ARG A 256 -15.45 -7.10 -16.91
N PRO A 257 -15.53 -5.97 -16.18
CA PRO A 257 -14.47 -4.98 -16.19
C PRO A 257 -13.17 -5.62 -15.69
N SER A 258 -12.06 -5.35 -16.39
CA SER A 258 -10.75 -5.87 -15.97
C SER A 258 -10.44 -5.42 -14.53
N ILE A 259 -9.79 -6.28 -13.73
CA ILE A 259 -9.38 -5.94 -12.35
C ILE A 259 -8.61 -4.60 -12.31
N LEU A 260 -7.89 -4.27 -13.39
CA LEU A 260 -7.23 -2.98 -13.54
C LEU A 260 -8.20 -1.79 -13.49
N ALA A 261 -9.24 -1.79 -14.32
CA ALA A 261 -10.22 -0.70 -14.36
C ALA A 261 -10.88 -0.50 -12.99
N THR A 262 -11.07 -1.59 -12.24
CA THR A 262 -11.61 -1.55 -10.87
C THR A 262 -10.62 -0.96 -9.86
N ALA A 263 -9.32 -1.25 -10.01
CA ALA A 263 -8.27 -0.71 -9.16
C ALA A 263 -8.06 0.79 -9.44
N GLU A 264 -7.99 1.19 -10.70
CA GLU A 264 -7.84 2.60 -11.10
C GLU A 264 -9.04 3.44 -10.64
N ALA A 265 -10.28 2.97 -10.83
CA ALA A 265 -11.47 3.65 -10.29
C ALA A 265 -11.48 3.74 -8.75
N ALA A 266 -10.95 2.74 -8.04
CA ALA A 266 -10.82 2.79 -6.59
C ALA A 266 -9.73 3.77 -6.13
N PHE A 267 -8.67 3.96 -6.92
CA PHE A 267 -7.57 4.87 -6.63
C PHE A 267 -7.85 6.31 -7.07
N ASP A 268 -8.46 6.57 -8.23
CA ASP A 268 -8.74 7.91 -8.74
C ASP A 268 -9.62 8.72 -7.77
N GLN A 269 -10.61 8.08 -7.12
CA GLN A 269 -11.45 8.74 -6.12
C GLN A 269 -10.70 9.05 -4.80
N VAL A 270 -9.66 8.27 -4.48
CA VAL A 270 -8.78 8.52 -3.32
C VAL A 270 -7.72 9.56 -3.68
N ASP A 271 -7.24 9.54 -4.92
CA ASP A 271 -6.29 10.48 -5.48
C ASP A 271 -6.94 11.86 -5.68
N ASP A 272 -8.20 12.03 -6.09
CA ASP A 272 -8.84 13.36 -6.16
C ASP A 272 -8.85 14.11 -4.81
N VAL A 273 -8.87 13.39 -3.69
CA VAL A 273 -8.78 13.96 -2.33
C VAL A 273 -7.33 14.24 -1.91
N VAL A 274 -6.34 13.62 -2.55
CA VAL A 274 -4.89 13.69 -2.23
C VAL A 274 -4.11 14.56 -3.24
N THR A 275 -4.53 14.60 -4.50
CA THR A 275 -3.86 15.20 -5.67
C THR A 275 -4.12 16.68 -5.83
N GLY A 276 -5.20 17.22 -5.23
CA GLY A 276 -5.35 18.67 -5.05
C GLY A 276 -4.15 19.32 -4.35
N ILE A 277 -3.33 18.53 -3.62
CA ILE A 277 -2.10 18.97 -2.95
C ILE A 277 -0.84 18.43 -3.65
N ALA A 278 -0.88 17.24 -4.26
CA ALA A 278 0.30 16.61 -4.89
C ALA A 278 0.62 17.11 -6.32
N THR A 279 -0.37 17.51 -7.12
CA THR A 279 -0.21 17.87 -8.55
C THR A 279 0.68 19.09 -8.80
N ARG A 280 0.80 20.00 -7.83
CA ARG A 280 1.76 21.12 -7.91
C ARG A 280 3.23 20.65 -7.82
N THR A 281 3.49 19.51 -7.18
CA THR A 281 4.85 19.02 -6.92
C THR A 281 5.43 18.22 -8.08
N GLU A 282 4.59 17.52 -8.86
CA GLU A 282 5.05 16.76 -10.03
C GLU A 282 5.41 17.64 -11.22
N ARG A 283 4.63 18.72 -11.45
CA ARG A 283 4.99 19.74 -12.46
C ARG A 283 6.33 20.43 -12.12
N ALA A 284 6.63 20.62 -10.84
CA ALA A 284 7.91 21.15 -10.40
C ALA A 284 9.07 20.15 -10.54
N ARG A 285 8.85 18.84 -10.36
CA ARG A 285 9.88 17.80 -10.56
C ARG A 285 10.29 17.61 -12.02
N SER A 286 9.35 17.71 -12.96
CA SER A 286 9.63 17.61 -14.40
C SER A 286 10.53 18.75 -14.90
N LEU A 287 10.26 19.99 -14.44
CA LEU A 287 11.10 21.15 -14.73
C LEU A 287 12.47 21.06 -14.03
N TRP A 288 12.52 20.60 -12.77
CA TRP A 288 13.79 20.44 -12.04
C TRP A 288 14.68 19.31 -12.56
N ALA A 289 14.12 18.19 -13.04
CA ALA A 289 14.92 17.11 -13.63
C ALA A 289 15.58 17.53 -14.95
N THR A 290 14.89 18.36 -15.73
CA THR A 290 15.39 18.87 -17.01
C THR A 290 16.43 19.98 -16.80
N VAL A 291 16.19 20.89 -15.84
CA VAL A 291 17.10 22.01 -15.52
C VAL A 291 18.32 21.56 -14.71
N ALA A 292 18.17 20.63 -13.76
CA ALA A 292 19.30 20.06 -13.02
C ALA A 292 20.19 19.17 -13.93
N GLY A 293 19.60 18.49 -14.92
CA GLY A 293 20.35 17.73 -15.92
C GLY A 293 21.24 18.61 -16.79
N THR A 294 20.73 19.75 -17.27
CA THR A 294 21.53 20.71 -18.08
C THR A 294 22.55 21.47 -17.23
N LEU A 295 22.23 21.84 -15.99
CA LEU A 295 23.17 22.48 -15.06
C LEU A 295 24.31 21.54 -14.63
N TRP A 296 24.01 20.25 -14.45
CA TRP A 296 25.04 19.25 -14.14
C TRP A 296 25.96 18.96 -15.33
N GLN A 297 25.41 18.94 -16.55
CA GLN A 297 26.20 18.78 -17.78
C GLN A 297 27.10 19.98 -18.07
N THR A 298 26.62 21.21 -17.83
CA THR A 298 27.44 22.43 -17.97
C THR A 298 28.53 22.52 -16.91
N LEU A 299 28.27 22.06 -15.67
CA LEU A 299 29.29 22.01 -14.63
C LEU A 299 30.47 21.08 -15.00
N TRP A 300 30.19 19.89 -15.54
CA TRP A 300 31.24 18.98 -16.00
C TRP A 300 32.00 19.49 -17.23
N ALA A 301 31.33 20.18 -18.15
CA ALA A 301 31.99 20.82 -19.29
C ALA A 301 32.95 21.93 -18.85
N ILE A 302 32.58 22.73 -17.85
CA ILE A 302 33.43 23.79 -17.28
C ILE A 302 34.62 23.20 -16.52
N VAL A 303 34.39 22.19 -15.68
CA VAL A 303 35.45 21.50 -14.92
C VAL A 303 36.49 20.86 -15.87
N ALA A 304 36.04 20.22 -16.93
CA ALA A 304 36.93 19.60 -17.90
C ALA A 304 37.66 20.60 -18.82
N PHE A 305 37.06 21.77 -19.09
CA PHE A 305 37.72 22.88 -19.78
C PHE A 305 38.83 23.50 -18.93
N VAL A 306 38.58 23.71 -17.63
CA VAL A 306 39.58 24.21 -16.67
C VAL A 306 40.69 23.18 -16.42
N ALA A 307 40.38 21.88 -16.52
CA ALA A 307 41.36 20.79 -16.38
C ALA A 307 42.22 20.54 -17.64
N GLY A 308 42.06 21.32 -18.71
CA GLY A 308 42.92 21.26 -19.90
C GLY A 308 42.83 19.94 -20.69
N ILE A 309 41.70 19.23 -20.59
CA ILE A 309 41.54 17.91 -21.21
C ILE A 309 41.56 18.06 -22.76
N PRO A 310 42.46 17.34 -23.48
CA PRO A 310 42.58 17.43 -24.93
C PRO A 310 41.25 17.14 -25.65
N ARG A 311 40.97 17.87 -26.74
CA ARG A 311 39.71 17.76 -27.51
C ARG A 311 39.49 16.36 -28.08
N GLU A 312 40.57 15.62 -28.29
CA GLU A 312 40.59 14.25 -28.79
C GLU A 312 39.89 13.30 -27.82
N ILE A 313 40.05 13.50 -26.51
CA ILE A 313 39.41 12.67 -25.48
C ILE A 313 37.89 12.86 -25.47
N TRP A 314 37.41 14.07 -25.77
CA TRP A 314 35.97 14.34 -25.92
C TRP A 314 35.36 13.64 -27.11
N ILE A 315 36.04 13.65 -28.26
CA ILE A 315 35.58 12.98 -29.47
C ILE A 315 35.55 11.47 -29.22
N ILE A 316 36.59 10.90 -28.59
CA ILE A 316 36.64 9.48 -28.25
C ILE A 316 35.51 9.10 -27.29
N THR A 317 35.24 9.92 -26.26
CA THR A 317 34.18 9.66 -25.27
C THR A 317 32.79 9.75 -25.90
N ALA A 318 32.55 10.75 -26.76
CA ALA A 318 31.30 10.91 -27.48
C ALA A 318 31.06 9.75 -28.46
N VAL A 319 32.10 9.32 -29.19
CA VAL A 319 32.02 8.17 -30.10
C VAL A 319 31.77 6.88 -29.32
N ALA A 320 32.44 6.66 -28.18
CA ALA A 320 32.20 5.50 -27.33
C ALA A 320 30.76 5.47 -26.77
N ALA A 321 30.25 6.62 -26.34
CA ALA A 321 28.87 6.75 -25.88
C ALA A 321 27.85 6.47 -27.00
N ALA A 322 28.12 6.97 -28.22
CA ALA A 322 27.28 6.71 -29.39
C ALA A 322 27.27 5.22 -29.77
N ILE A 323 28.44 4.56 -29.75
CA ILE A 323 28.57 3.12 -30.01
C ILE A 323 27.80 2.30 -28.96
N LEU A 324 27.97 2.61 -27.66
CA LEU A 324 27.24 1.92 -26.58
C LEU A 324 25.73 2.10 -26.72
N THR A 325 25.27 3.28 -27.11
CA THR A 325 23.86 3.57 -27.36
C THR A 325 23.33 2.77 -28.55
N ALA A 326 24.08 2.70 -29.65
CA ALA A 326 23.72 1.90 -30.82
C ALA A 326 23.67 0.40 -30.49
N LEU A 327 24.63 -0.12 -29.72
CA LEU A 327 24.62 -1.52 -29.24
C LEU A 327 23.43 -1.83 -28.34
N TYR A 328 23.08 -0.90 -27.44
CA TYR A 328 21.90 -1.02 -26.59
C TYR A 328 20.61 -1.10 -27.42
N LEU A 329 20.45 -0.20 -28.41
CA LEU A 329 19.29 -0.19 -29.30
C LEU A 329 19.23 -1.44 -30.18
N TYR A 330 20.37 -1.90 -30.71
CA TYR A 330 20.45 -3.14 -31.47
C TYR A 330 20.05 -4.37 -30.63
N ARG A 331 20.47 -4.41 -29.36
CA ARG A 331 20.07 -5.46 -28.41
C ARG A 331 18.56 -5.42 -28.11
N GLN A 332 17.97 -4.25 -27.95
CA GLN A 332 16.53 -4.11 -27.75
C GLN A 332 15.75 -4.57 -28.99
N TYR A 333 16.21 -4.20 -30.18
CA TYR A 333 15.61 -4.64 -31.44
C TYR A 333 15.70 -6.15 -31.66
N SER A 334 16.85 -6.76 -31.41
CA SER A 334 17.04 -8.22 -31.56
C SER A 334 16.19 -9.03 -30.57
N LEU A 335 16.09 -8.57 -29.33
CA LEU A 335 15.19 -9.17 -28.33
C LEU A 335 13.72 -9.04 -28.73
N SER A 336 13.32 -7.90 -29.33
CA SER A 336 11.97 -7.72 -29.85
C SER A 336 11.67 -8.67 -31.01
N LYS A 337 12.63 -8.91 -31.92
CA LYS A 337 12.46 -9.82 -33.07
C LYS A 337 12.35 -11.29 -32.65
N ILE A 338 13.11 -11.72 -31.64
CA ILE A 338 13.01 -13.08 -31.07
C ILE A 338 11.65 -13.28 -30.38
N ARG A 339 11.11 -12.23 -29.75
CA ARG A 339 9.79 -12.26 -29.12
C ARG A 339 8.68 -12.39 -30.16
N SER A 340 8.74 -11.61 -31.25
CA SER A 340 7.78 -11.71 -32.35
C SER A 340 7.86 -13.05 -33.10
N SER A 341 9.04 -13.69 -33.21
CA SER A 341 9.15 -15.01 -33.85
C SER A 341 8.65 -16.16 -32.98
N LYS A 342 8.61 -15.98 -31.64
CA LYS A 342 8.05 -16.97 -30.70
C LYS A 342 6.54 -16.89 -30.58
N GLU A 343 5.93 -15.76 -30.93
CA GLU A 343 4.47 -15.56 -30.93
C GLU A 343 3.82 -16.00 -32.27
N ALA A 344 4.62 -16.27 -33.30
CA ALA A 344 4.17 -16.73 -34.63
C ALA A 344 4.33 -18.24 -34.87
N LYS A 345 4.69 -19.02 -33.83
CA LYS A 345 4.68 -20.49 -33.78
C LYS A 345 3.77 -20.90 -32.62
#